data_AF-A0A7V8VHI0-F1
#
_entry.id   AF-A0A7V8VHI0-F1
#
_cell.length_a   1.000
_cell.length_b   1.000
_cell.length_c   1.000
_cell.angle_alpha   90.00
_cell.angle_beta   90.00
_cell.angle_gamma   90.00
#
_symmetry.space_group_name_H-M   'P 1'
#
loop_
_entity.id
_entity.type
_entity.pdbx_description
1 polymer ?
#
loop_
_entity_poly.entity_id
_entity_poly.type
_entity_poly.pdbx_seq_one_letter_code
_entity_poly.pdbx_strand_id
1 'polypeptide(L)' 'MLRTSLRTQSHLGPALSGALEALELARWDELPEAQLPWNEIADSAQLQGCSEADAFWDRAGRVGDDDLDIKRAA' A
#
# COMPACT_ATOMS: atom_id res chain seq x y z
N MET A 1 -11.21 -7.46 -10.97
CA MET A 1 -11.26 -8.43 -12.10
C MET A 1 -10.62 -9.79 -11.79
N LEU A 2 -9.44 -9.86 -11.19
CA LEU A 2 -8.72 -11.13 -10.97
C LEU A 2 -9.46 -12.14 -10.08
N ARG A 3 -10.07 -11.67 -8.99
CA ARG A 3 -10.86 -12.47 -8.04
C ARG A 3 -12.04 -13.19 -8.72
N THR A 4 -12.74 -12.50 -9.61
CA THR A 4 -13.90 -13.01 -10.35
C THR A 4 -13.50 -14.12 -11.32
N SER A 5 -12.35 -13.96 -12.00
CA SER A 5 -11.81 -14.98 -12.90
C SER A 5 -11.37 -16.24 -12.15
N LEU A 6 -10.79 -16.11 -10.95
CA LEU A 6 -10.41 -17.25 -10.12
C LEU A 6 -11.63 -18.01 -9.59
N ARG A 7 -12.68 -17.31 -9.15
CA ARG A 7 -13.93 -17.93 -8.68
C ARG A 7 -14.72 -18.67 -9.76
N THR A 8 -14.47 -18.38 -11.04
CA THR A 8 -15.12 -19.05 -12.19
C THR A 8 -14.44 -20.38 -12.55
N GLN A 9 -13.22 -20.65 -12.06
CA GLN A 9 -12.55 -21.92 -12.28
C GLN A 9 -13.06 -22.99 -11.31
N SER A 10 -13.62 -24.06 -11.87
CA SER A 10 -14.24 -25.17 -11.12
C SER A 10 -13.25 -26.09 -10.40
N HIS A 11 -11.93 -25.91 -10.59
CA HIS A 11 -10.86 -26.59 -9.84
C HIS A 11 -9.72 -25.60 -9.55
N LEU A 12 -9.75 -24.96 -8.38
CA LEU A 12 -8.63 -24.16 -7.90
C LEU A 12 -7.63 -25.11 -7.23
N GLY A 13 -6.45 -25.27 -7.83
CA GLY A 13 -5.34 -25.96 -7.18
C GLY A 13 -4.87 -25.23 -5.91
N PRO A 14 -4.06 -25.87 -5.03
CA PRO A 14 -3.66 -25.32 -3.73
C PRO A 14 -3.05 -23.91 -3.81
N ALA A 15 -2.24 -23.65 -4.83
CA ALA A 15 -1.61 -22.35 -5.05
C ALA A 15 -2.62 -21.24 -5.39
N LEU A 16 -3.63 -21.55 -6.19
CA LEU A 16 -4.66 -20.57 -6.59
C LEU A 16 -5.64 -20.29 -5.45
N SER A 17 -5.91 -21.30 -4.61
CA SER A 17 -6.70 -21.11 -3.38
C SER A 17 -5.98 -20.17 -2.40
N GLY A 18 -4.68 -20.37 -2.18
CA GLY A 18 -3.89 -19.48 -1.31
C GLY A 18 -3.79 -18.05 -1.85
N ALA A 19 -3.65 -17.89 -3.17
CA ALA A 19 -3.67 -16.56 -3.80
C ALA A 19 -5.03 -15.86 -3.63
N LEU A 20 -6.15 -16.60 -3.73
CA LEU A 20 -7.48 -16.05 -3.51
C LEU A 20 -7.66 -15.60 -2.04
N GLU A 21 -7.23 -16.42 -1.09
CA GLU A 21 -7.28 -16.10 0.34
C GLU A 21 -6.46 -14.84 0.68
N ALA A 22 -5.24 -14.73 0.15
CA ALA A 22 -4.41 -13.55 0.31
C ALA A 22 -5.09 -12.28 -0.24
N LEU A 23 -5.77 -12.40 -1.39
CA LEU A 23 -6.56 -11.31 -1.96
C LEU A 23 -7.78 -10.95 -1.10
N GLU A 24 -8.38 -11.89 -0.35
CA GLU A 24 -9.52 -11.63 0.59
C GLU A 24 -9.02 -10.86 1.80
N LEU A 25 -7.90 -11.31 2.38
CA LEU A 25 -7.30 -10.68 3.55
C LEU A 25 -6.84 -9.25 3.27
N ALA A 26 -6.35 -8.98 2.06
CA ALA A 26 -5.80 -7.68 1.71
C ALA A 26 -6.87 -6.57 1.62
N ARG A 27 -8.16 -6.91 1.37
CA ARG A 27 -9.29 -5.97 1.27
C ARG A 27 -9.00 -4.72 0.42
N TRP A 28 -8.22 -4.87 -0.66
CA TRP A 28 -7.83 -3.74 -1.53
C TRP A 28 -9.04 -3.02 -2.14
N ASP A 29 -10.13 -3.75 -2.39
CA ASP A 29 -11.38 -3.20 -2.93
C ASP A 29 -12.10 -2.26 -1.93
N GLU A 30 -11.73 -2.31 -0.65
CA GLU A 30 -12.34 -1.51 0.42
C GLU A 30 -11.43 -0.37 0.89
N LEU A 31 -10.23 -0.26 0.32
CA LEU A 31 -9.36 0.87 0.60
C LEU A 31 -9.97 2.13 -0.02
N PRO A 32 -9.98 3.26 0.72
CA PRO A 32 -10.40 4.52 0.14
C PRO A 32 -9.50 4.87 -1.05
N GLU A 33 -10.07 5.53 -2.05
CA GLU A 33 -9.31 6.10 -3.16
C GLU A 33 -8.25 7.05 -2.60
N ALA A 34 -7.01 6.58 -2.54
CA ALA A 34 -5.92 7.28 -1.89
C ALA A 34 -5.57 8.53 -2.72
N GLN A 35 -6.06 9.69 -2.27
CA GLN A 35 -5.57 10.98 -2.76
C GLN A 35 -4.26 11.28 -2.05
N LEU A 36 -3.18 10.72 -2.60
CA LEU A 36 -1.85 11.09 -2.17
C LEU A 36 -1.54 12.52 -2.65
N PRO A 37 -0.85 13.33 -1.83
CA PRO A 37 -0.47 14.69 -2.20
C PRO A 37 0.72 14.65 -3.18
N TRP A 38 0.49 14.12 -4.38
CA TRP A 38 1.54 13.90 -5.39
C TRP A 38 2.30 15.18 -5.75
N ASN A 39 1.63 16.34 -5.71
CA ASN A 39 2.29 17.63 -5.92
C ASN A 39 3.37 17.89 -4.84
N GLU A 40 3.07 17.64 -3.56
CA GLU A 40 4.05 17.80 -2.47
C GLU A 40 5.19 16.77 -2.58
N ILE A 41 4.87 15.56 -3.03
CA ILE A 41 5.86 14.49 -3.24
C ILE A 41 6.81 14.86 -4.39
N ALA A 42 6.28 15.39 -5.49
CA ALA A 42 7.06 15.83 -6.64
C ALA A 42 7.97 17.01 -6.28
N ASP A 43 7.45 18.00 -5.57
CA ASP A 43 8.24 19.15 -5.08
C ASP A 43 9.38 18.67 -4.16
N SER A 44 9.08 17.74 -3.25
CA SER A 44 10.06 17.14 -2.34
C SER A 44 11.12 16.34 -3.11
N ALA A 45 10.73 15.55 -4.10
CA ALA A 45 11.64 14.78 -4.93
C ALA A 45 12.60 15.69 -5.72
N GLN A 46 12.07 16.79 -6.27
CA GLN A 46 12.88 17.77 -6.99
C GLN A 46 13.88 18.48 -6.06
N LEU A 47 13.44 18.89 -4.87
CA LEU A 47 14.32 19.54 -3.88
C LEU A 47 15.43 18.61 -3.39
N GLN A 48 15.14 17.32 -3.24
CA GLN A 48 16.10 16.33 -2.75
C GLN A 48 16.94 15.70 -3.86
N GLY A 49 16.59 15.93 -5.14
CA GLY A 49 17.26 15.32 -6.28
C GLY A 49 17.08 13.79 -6.35
N CYS A 50 15.97 13.27 -5.84
CA CYS A 50 15.64 11.85 -5.82
C CYS A 50 14.40 11.54 -6.67
N SER A 51 14.01 10.27 -6.77
CA SER A 51 12.77 9.90 -7.46
C SER A 51 11.54 10.20 -6.59
N GLU A 52 10.38 10.40 -7.22
CA GLU A 52 9.10 10.54 -6.50
C GLU A 52 8.79 9.33 -5.61
N ALA A 53 9.23 8.13 -6.02
CA ALA A 53 9.08 6.92 -5.21
C ALA A 53 9.93 7.00 -3.93
N ASP A 54 11.17 7.49 -4.02
CA ASP A 54 12.04 7.67 -2.85
C ASP A 54 11.48 8.73 -1.90
N ALA A 55 11.01 9.85 -2.44
CA ALA A 55 10.38 10.92 -1.67
C ALA A 55 9.07 10.45 -0.98
N PHE A 56 8.28 9.62 -1.66
CA PHE A 56 7.09 9.01 -1.09
C PHE A 56 7.45 8.07 0.07
N TRP A 57 8.43 7.19 -0.11
CA TRP A 57 8.82 6.24 0.93
C TRP A 57 9.46 6.92 2.15
N ASP A 58 10.26 7.96 1.95
CA ASP A 58 10.80 8.79 3.02
C ASP A 58 9.68 9.44 3.85
N ARG A 59 8.67 10.01 3.18
CA ARG A 59 7.51 10.60 3.85
C ARG A 59 6.67 9.56 4.59
N ALA A 60 6.39 8.42 3.95
CA ALA A 60 5.60 7.35 4.55
C ALA A 60 6.30 6.73 5.78
N GLY A 61 7.63 6.64 5.76
CA GLY A 61 8.42 6.18 6.90
C GLY A 61 8.34 7.12 8.11
N ARG A 62 8.38 8.44 7.90
CA ARG A 62 8.32 9.42 8.99
C ARG A 62 6.98 9.48 9.71
N VAL A 63 5.86 9.31 8.99
CA VAL A 63 4.51 9.31 9.60
C VAL A 63 4.34 8.16 10.61
N GLY A 64 5.13 7.09 10.50
CA GLY A 64 5.13 5.97 11.45
C GLY A 64 5.98 6.18 12.71
N ASP A 65 7.03 7.02 12.66
CA ASP A 65 7.93 7.24 13.79
C ASP A 65 7.38 8.26 14.80
N ASP A 66 6.69 9.30 14.34
CA ASP A 66 6.10 10.32 15.23
C ASP A 66 5.04 9.74 16.18
N ASP A 67 4.32 8.69 15.78
CA ASP A 67 3.31 8.02 16.63
C ASP A 67 3.95 7.01 17.62
N LEU A 68 5.20 6.59 17.38
CA LEU A 68 5.96 5.72 18.29
C LEU A 68 6.70 6.53 19.37
N ASP A 69 7.14 7.74 19.06
CA ASP A 69 7.75 8.65 20.05
C ASP A 69 6.73 9.16 21.07
N ILE A 70 5.48 9.42 20.67
CA ILE A 70 4.40 9.79 21.60
C ILE A 70 4.07 8.64 22.56
N LYS A 71 4.12 7.38 22.09
CA LYS A 71 3.80 6.19 22.92
C LYS A 71 4.94 5.72 23.82
N ARG A 72 6.18 6.19 23.60
CA ARG A 72 7.34 5.91 24.47
C ARG A 72 7.53 6.93 25.59
N ALA A 73 6.88 8.09 25.51
CA ALA A 73 6.96 9.17 26.48
C ALA A 73 5.82 9.18 27.52
N ALA A 74 4.93 8.18 27.52
CA ALA A 74 3.81 7.98 28.45
C ALA A 74 3.98 6.69 29.26
#